data_AF-A0A840FSX8-F1
#
_entry.id   AF-A0A840FSX8-F1
#
_cell.length_a   1.000
_cell.length_b   1.000
_cell.length_c   1.000
_cell.angle_alpha   90.00
_cell.angle_beta   90.00
_cell.angle_gamma   90.00
#
_symmetry.space_group_name_H-M   'P 1'
#
loop_
_entity.id
_entity.type
_entity.pdbx_description
1 polymer ?
#
loop_
_entity_poly.entity_id
_entity_poly.type
_entity_poly.pdbx_seq_one_letter_code
_entity_poly.pdbx_strand_id
1 'polypeptide(L)'
;MPEITPQPSYVVWASLFASEWLLLAEGRGDYESLFSQGLALHRVVGGHPAKEIAAVHFKNCSSDSEDLVRDPAGEFEKLAMRAEIIMNGDKLDPALQEFAFNVVELCASTADGFGHPKKGNAGDRIRALYGRLPF
;
A
#
# COMPACT_ATOMS: atom_id res chain seq x y z
N MET A 1 42.50 1.63 8.63
CA MET A 1 41.67 0.77 7.77
C MET A 1 40.38 0.53 8.53
N PRO A 2 39.20 0.88 8.01
CA PRO A 2 37.96 0.67 8.74
C PRO A 2 37.73 -0.84 8.92
N GLU A 3 37.49 -1.26 10.16
CA GLU A 3 37.08 -2.62 10.49
C GLU A 3 35.76 -2.91 9.77
N ILE A 4 35.80 -3.85 8.83
CA ILE A 4 34.58 -4.38 8.21
C ILE A 4 33.98 -5.33 9.23
N THR A 5 33.16 -4.80 10.13
CA THR A 5 32.37 -5.63 11.05
C THR A 5 31.52 -6.57 10.20
N PRO A 6 31.58 -7.90 10.42
CA PRO A 6 30.78 -8.83 9.65
C PRO A 6 29.30 -8.47 9.85
N GLN A 7 28.66 -8.05 8.77
CA GLN A 7 27.24 -7.71 8.76
C GLN A 7 26.45 -8.94 9.22
N PRO A 8 25.49 -8.79 10.15
CA PRO A 8 24.62 -9.88 10.55
C PRO A 8 23.94 -10.48 9.31
N SER A 9 23.78 -11.81 9.28
CA SER A 9 23.24 -12.52 8.11
C SER A 9 21.88 -11.98 7.64
N TYR A 10 21.06 -11.49 8.57
CA TYR A 10 19.75 -10.90 8.27
C TYR A 10 19.82 -9.52 7.59
N VAL A 11 20.87 -8.74 7.85
CA VAL A 11 21.08 -7.43 7.20
C VAL A 11 21.49 -7.65 5.75
N VAL A 12 22.42 -8.59 5.52
CA VAL A 12 22.83 -8.98 4.17
C VAL A 12 21.63 -9.53 3.39
N TRP A 13 20.82 -10.37 4.02
CA TRP A 13 19.60 -10.90 3.42
C TRP A 13 18.59 -9.79 3.06
N ALA A 14 18.35 -8.83 3.96
CA ALA A 14 17.43 -7.72 3.70
C ALA A 14 17.92 -6.79 2.57
N SER A 15 19.23 -6.52 2.50
CA SER A 15 19.83 -5.78 1.39
C SER A 15 19.69 -6.51 0.05
N LEU A 16 19.88 -7.84 0.03
CA LEU A 16 19.68 -8.66 -1.17
C LEU A 16 18.22 -8.67 -1.59
N PHE A 17 17.28 -8.82 -0.65
CA PHE A 17 15.85 -8.74 -0.91
C PHE A 17 15.46 -7.41 -1.57
N ALA A 18 15.90 -6.28 -1.00
CA ALA A 18 15.58 -4.95 -1.53
C ALA A 18 16.15 -4.71 -2.93
N SER A 19 17.39 -5.16 -3.18
CA SER A 19 18.03 -5.06 -4.50
C SER A 19 17.32 -5.91 -5.55
N GLU A 20 17.02 -7.18 -5.25
CA GLU A 20 16.31 -8.07 -6.18
C GLU A 20 14.90 -7.56 -6.47
N TRP A 21 14.20 -7.01 -5.45
CA TRP A 21 12.88 -6.41 -5.65
C TRP A 21 12.95 -5.17 -6.55
N LEU A 22 13.94 -4.27 -6.37
CA LEU A 22 14.13 -3.13 -7.26
C LEU A 22 14.49 -3.52 -8.69
N LEU A 23 15.28 -4.59 -8.87
CA LEU A 23 15.58 -5.11 -10.20
C LEU A 23 14.31 -5.58 -10.92
N LEU A 24 13.41 -6.27 -10.21
CA LEU A 24 12.10 -6.68 -10.73
C LEU A 24 11.20 -5.47 -11.05
N ALA A 25 11.30 -4.40 -10.26
CA ALA A 25 10.55 -3.17 -10.47
C ALA A 25 11.19 -2.20 -11.49
N GLU A 26 12.22 -2.62 -12.23
CA GLU A 26 13.00 -1.76 -13.15
C GLU A 26 13.50 -0.46 -12.48
N GLY A 27 13.86 -0.52 -11.20
CA GLY A 27 14.31 0.62 -10.40
C GLY A 27 13.19 1.53 -9.88
N ARG A 28 11.91 1.18 -10.10
CA ARG A 28 10.76 1.93 -9.58
C ARG A 28 10.41 1.46 -8.17
N GLY A 29 11.07 2.03 -7.17
CA GLY A 29 10.78 1.76 -5.76
C GLY A 29 11.72 2.52 -4.83
N ASP A 30 11.36 2.60 -3.56
CA ASP A 30 12.23 3.16 -2.53
C ASP A 30 13.04 2.04 -1.86
N TYR A 31 14.37 2.11 -2.01
CA TYR A 31 15.28 1.11 -1.46
C TYR A 31 15.19 1.03 0.08
N GLU A 32 15.10 2.18 0.77
CA GLU A 32 15.10 2.21 2.23
C GLU A 32 13.83 1.59 2.82
N SER A 33 12.68 1.86 2.19
CA SER A 33 11.41 1.20 2.52
C SER A 33 11.48 -0.32 2.27
N LEU A 34 12.01 -0.76 1.12
CA LEU A 34 12.14 -2.18 0.81
C LEU A 34 13.12 -2.91 1.72
N PHE A 35 14.22 -2.25 2.09
CA PHE A 35 15.18 -2.76 3.05
C PHE A 35 14.54 -2.93 4.43
N SER A 36 13.77 -1.95 4.89
CA SER A 36 13.01 -2.02 6.15
C SER A 36 11.99 -3.17 6.15
N GLN A 37 11.31 -3.38 5.02
CA GLN A 37 10.42 -4.53 4.84
C GLN A 37 11.20 -5.86 4.87
N GLY A 38 12.36 -5.93 4.23
CA GLY A 38 13.25 -7.10 4.26
C GLY A 38 13.68 -7.47 5.68
N LEU A 39 14.00 -6.47 6.53
CA LEU A 39 14.33 -6.70 7.94
C LEU A 39 13.15 -7.31 8.73
N ALA A 40 11.92 -6.86 8.46
CA ALA A 40 10.72 -7.41 9.09
C ALA A 40 10.45 -8.85 8.61
N LEU A 41 10.57 -9.10 7.30
CA LEU A 41 10.31 -10.39 6.67
C LEU A 41 11.32 -11.48 7.06
N HIS A 42 12.58 -11.12 7.29
CA HIS A 42 13.62 -12.10 7.65
C HIS A 42 13.24 -12.97 8.86
N ARG A 43 12.47 -12.44 9.81
CA ARG A 43 12.00 -13.20 11.00
C ARG A 43 11.07 -14.36 10.65
N VAL A 44 10.37 -14.27 9.52
CA VAL A 44 9.34 -15.22 9.09
C VAL A 44 9.86 -16.10 7.95
N VAL A 45 10.59 -15.52 7.01
CA VAL A 45 11.00 -16.18 5.76
C VAL A 45 12.51 -16.16 5.50
N GLY A 46 13.33 -15.72 6.46
CA GLY A 46 14.79 -15.63 6.31
C GLY A 46 15.51 -16.97 6.07
N GLY A 47 14.82 -18.10 6.26
CA GLY A 47 15.31 -19.43 5.87
C GLY A 47 15.25 -19.71 4.35
N HIS A 48 14.58 -18.86 3.57
CA HIS A 48 14.47 -18.97 2.12
C HIS A 48 15.40 -17.98 1.41
N PRO A 49 15.79 -18.24 0.14
CA PRO A 49 16.60 -17.31 -0.63
C PRO A 49 15.91 -15.95 -0.80
N ALA A 50 16.64 -14.86 -0.49
CA ALA A 50 16.12 -13.49 -0.58
C ALA A 50 15.53 -13.16 -1.96
N LYS A 51 16.12 -13.70 -3.03
CA LYS A 51 15.64 -13.56 -4.42
C LYS A 51 14.26 -14.17 -4.65
N GLU A 52 14.00 -15.37 -4.11
CA GLU A 52 12.71 -16.04 -4.26
C GLU A 52 11.63 -15.28 -3.49
N ILE A 53 11.94 -14.84 -2.27
CA ILE A 53 11.04 -14.01 -1.48
C ILE A 53 10.82 -12.66 -2.14
N ALA A 54 11.84 -12.03 -2.73
CA ALA A 54 11.70 -10.80 -3.50
C ALA A 54 10.77 -10.99 -4.70
N ALA A 55 10.86 -12.10 -5.43
CA ALA A 55 9.98 -12.40 -6.56
C ALA A 55 8.53 -12.69 -6.13
N VAL A 56 8.32 -13.40 -5.02
CA VAL A 56 6.99 -13.64 -4.45
C VAL A 56 6.40 -12.34 -3.90
N HIS A 57 7.19 -11.58 -3.14
CA HIS A 57 6.79 -10.28 -2.59
C HIS A 57 6.50 -9.29 -3.72
N PHE A 58 7.35 -9.22 -4.74
CA PHE A 58 7.10 -8.46 -5.96
C PHE A 58 5.82 -8.94 -6.60
N LYS A 59 5.63 -10.21 -6.96
CA LYS A 59 4.38 -10.71 -7.56
C LYS A 59 3.12 -10.39 -6.73
N ASN A 60 3.21 -10.42 -5.41
CA ASN A 60 2.11 -10.08 -4.50
C ASN A 60 1.90 -8.57 -4.34
N CYS A 61 2.90 -7.74 -4.67
CA CYS A 61 2.84 -6.27 -4.68
C CYS A 61 2.76 -5.66 -6.09
N SER A 62 3.05 -6.44 -7.12
CA SER A 62 3.25 -6.10 -8.55
C SER A 62 2.22 -6.78 -9.43
N SER A 63 1.24 -7.46 -8.85
CA SER A 63 -0.06 -7.47 -9.47
C SER A 63 -0.40 -5.99 -9.68
N ASP A 64 -0.36 -5.54 -10.94
CA ASP A 64 -0.94 -4.27 -11.41
C ASP A 64 -2.48 -4.27 -11.26
N SER A 65 -2.97 -4.90 -10.21
CA SER A 65 -4.14 -4.47 -9.48
C SER A 65 -3.55 -3.56 -8.39
N GLU A 66 -3.82 -2.26 -8.34
CA GLU A 66 -5.09 -1.79 -7.81
C GLU A 66 -6.03 -2.91 -7.25
N ASP A 67 -5.50 -3.92 -6.54
CA ASP A 67 -6.19 -4.65 -5.47
C ASP A 67 -6.11 -3.72 -4.25
N LEU A 68 -6.58 -2.51 -4.48
CA LEU A 68 -7.59 -1.94 -3.64
C LEU A 68 -8.64 -3.03 -3.55
N VAL A 69 -8.49 -3.93 -2.57
CA VAL A 69 -9.66 -4.55 -1.99
C VAL A 69 -10.57 -3.37 -1.69
N ARG A 70 -11.58 -3.21 -2.54
CA ARG A 70 -12.38 -1.99 -2.61
C ARG A 70 -13.31 -2.04 -1.41
N ASP A 71 -12.76 -1.64 -0.28
CA ASP A 71 -13.47 -1.54 0.99
C ASP A 71 -13.45 -0.09 1.50
N PRO A 72 -14.05 0.87 0.76
CA PRO A 72 -14.25 2.22 1.27
C PRO A 72 -14.97 2.20 2.62
N ALA A 73 -15.91 1.26 2.81
CA ALA A 73 -16.65 1.07 4.04
C ALA A 73 -15.72 0.79 5.23
N GLY A 74 -14.86 -0.23 5.12
CA GLY A 74 -13.89 -0.57 6.15
C GLY A 74 -12.83 0.51 6.35
N GLU A 75 -12.44 1.25 5.31
CA GLU A 75 -11.56 2.41 5.47
C GLU A 75 -12.25 3.55 6.24
N PHE A 76 -13.54 3.82 6.00
CA PHE A 76 -14.30 4.79 6.77
C PHE A 76 -14.45 4.35 8.24
N GLU A 77 -14.69 3.06 8.50
CA GLU A 77 -14.71 2.50 9.85
C GLU A 77 -13.37 2.67 10.56
N LYS A 78 -12.24 2.39 9.89
CA LYS A 78 -10.90 2.61 10.45
C LYS A 78 -10.64 4.07 10.78
N LEU A 79 -11.07 4.99 9.92
CA LEU A 79 -10.93 6.43 10.15
C LEU A 79 -11.82 6.91 11.30
N ALA A 80 -13.06 6.42 11.38
CA ALA A 80 -13.98 6.72 12.47
C ALA A 80 -13.47 6.21 13.82
N MET A 81 -12.87 5.02 13.85
CA MET A 81 -12.18 4.50 15.05
C MET A 81 -11.02 5.39 15.47
N ARG A 82 -10.16 5.78 14.53
CA ARG A 82 -9.01 6.68 14.81
C ARG A 82 -9.46 8.06 15.30
N ALA A 83 -10.62 8.52 14.86
CA ALA A 83 -11.23 9.77 15.29
C ALA A 83 -12.09 9.63 16.56
N GLU A 84 -12.10 8.45 17.20
CA GLU A 84 -12.89 8.15 18.41
C GLU A 84 -14.41 8.37 18.23
N ILE A 85 -14.92 8.26 17.00
CA ILE A 85 -16.35 8.34 16.67
C ILE A 85 -17.05 7.01 16.99
N ILE A 86 -16.35 5.89 16.76
CA ILE A 86 -16.82 4.52 17.04
C ILE A 86 -15.72 3.72 17.76
N MET A 87 -16.09 2.67 18.49
CA MET A 87 -15.14 1.79 19.18
C MET A 87 -14.65 0.64 18.28
N ASN A 88 -13.59 -0.05 18.72
CA ASN A 88 -13.07 -1.19 17.98
C ASN A 88 -14.09 -2.35 17.96
N GLY A 89 -14.52 -2.72 16.75
CA GLY A 89 -15.54 -3.75 16.52
C GLY A 89 -16.95 -3.19 16.30
N ASP A 90 -17.17 -1.89 16.49
CA ASP A 90 -18.41 -1.23 16.10
C ASP A 90 -18.46 -1.03 14.59
N LYS A 91 -19.67 -1.09 14.03
CA LYS A 91 -19.91 -0.73 12.63
C LYS A 91 -20.22 0.75 12.52
N LEU A 92 -19.83 1.36 11.39
CA LEU A 92 -20.20 2.73 11.11
C LEU A 92 -21.71 2.82 10.83
N ASP A 93 -22.36 3.83 11.41
CA ASP A 93 -23.77 4.11 11.13
C ASP A 93 -23.97 4.36 9.62
N PRO A 94 -25.02 3.79 8.98
CA PRO A 94 -25.25 3.94 7.55
C PRO A 94 -25.34 5.41 7.07
N ALA A 95 -25.88 6.31 7.89
CA ALA A 95 -25.95 7.73 7.55
C ALA A 95 -24.56 8.41 7.57
N LEU A 96 -23.70 8.00 8.50
CA LEU A 96 -22.30 8.46 8.52
C LEU A 96 -21.50 7.89 7.36
N GLN A 97 -21.77 6.64 6.99
CA GLN A 97 -21.16 6.01 5.82
C GLN A 97 -21.59 6.70 4.51
N GLU A 98 -22.87 7.04 4.39
CA GLU A 98 -23.39 7.83 3.27
C GLU A 98 -22.75 9.22 3.21
N PHE A 99 -22.64 9.89 4.36
CA PHE A 99 -21.94 11.17 4.46
C PHE A 99 -20.48 11.06 3.97
N ALA A 100 -19.74 10.02 4.38
CA ALA A 100 -18.37 9.78 3.93
C ALA A 100 -18.28 9.61 2.40
N PHE A 101 -19.22 8.87 1.79
CA PHE A 101 -19.27 8.77 0.33
C PHE A 101 -19.56 10.11 -0.36
N ASN A 102 -20.40 10.97 0.22
CA ASN A 102 -20.69 12.29 -0.35
C ASN A 102 -19.46 13.22 -0.26
N VAL A 103 -18.66 13.10 0.81
CA VAL A 103 -17.37 13.81 0.92
C VAL A 103 -16.39 13.33 -0.14
N VAL A 104 -16.30 12.01 -0.36
CA VAL A 104 -15.47 11.45 -1.44
C VAL A 104 -15.88 12.01 -2.80
N GLU A 105 -17.19 12.06 -3.09
CA GLU A 105 -17.68 12.60 -4.36
C GLU A 105 -17.40 14.10 -4.49
N LEU A 106 -17.53 14.87 -3.41
CA LEU A 106 -17.16 16.28 -3.41
C LEU A 106 -15.67 16.46 -3.75
N CYS A 107 -14.79 15.71 -3.10
CA CYS A 107 -13.35 15.72 -3.39
C CYS A 107 -13.06 15.32 -4.84
N ALA A 108 -13.69 14.24 -5.33
CA ALA A 108 -13.53 13.80 -6.71
C ALA A 108 -13.97 14.87 -7.70
N SER A 109 -15.12 15.52 -7.47
CA SER A 109 -15.63 16.57 -8.35
C SER A 109 -14.71 17.79 -8.43
N THR A 110 -14.10 18.19 -7.31
CA THR A 110 -13.08 19.26 -7.33
C THR A 110 -11.81 18.86 -8.05
N ALA A 111 -11.50 17.56 -8.08
CA ALA A 111 -10.36 17.00 -8.77
C ALA A 111 -10.60 16.75 -10.26
N ASP A 112 -11.86 16.81 -10.73
CA ASP A 112 -12.22 16.52 -12.13
C ASP A 112 -11.55 17.48 -13.14
N GLY A 113 -11.17 18.68 -12.72
CA GLY A 113 -10.42 19.62 -13.56
C GLY A 113 -8.95 19.25 -13.78
N PHE A 114 -8.41 18.30 -13.01
CA PHE A 114 -6.98 17.96 -12.99
C PHE A 114 -6.73 16.66 -13.76
N GLY A 115 -6.76 16.75 -15.09
CA GLY A 115 -6.44 15.66 -16.00
C GLY A 115 -4.93 15.53 -16.27
N HIS A 116 -4.42 14.30 -16.28
CA HIS A 116 -3.08 13.99 -16.75
C HIS A 116 -3.14 13.22 -18.08
N PRO A 117 -2.39 13.60 -19.14
CA PRO A 117 -2.52 13.04 -20.49
C PRO A 117 -2.39 11.51 -20.59
N LYS A 118 -1.68 10.88 -19.65
CA LYS A 118 -1.48 9.42 -19.61
C LYS A 118 -2.18 8.70 -18.47
N LYS A 119 -2.68 9.41 -17.46
CA LYS A 119 -3.19 8.80 -16.21
C LYS A 119 -4.68 9.03 -15.99
N GLY A 120 -5.35 9.67 -16.94
CA GLY A 120 -6.76 10.05 -16.80
C GLY A 120 -6.94 11.19 -15.79
N ASN A 121 -8.15 11.29 -15.27
CA ASN A 121 -8.57 12.34 -14.36
C ASN A 121 -8.27 11.97 -12.90
N ALA A 122 -7.78 12.92 -12.09
CA ALA A 122 -7.62 12.73 -10.66
C ALA A 122 -8.96 12.39 -9.95
N GLY A 123 -10.09 12.95 -10.39
CA GLY A 123 -11.41 12.64 -9.84
C GLY A 123 -11.81 11.17 -10.07
N ASP A 124 -11.58 10.64 -11.28
CA ASP A 124 -11.85 9.23 -11.60
C ASP A 124 -11.03 8.29 -10.72
N ARG A 125 -9.78 8.65 -10.41
CA ARG A 125 -8.93 7.87 -9.51
C ARG A 125 -9.46 7.87 -8.07
N ILE A 126 -9.95 9.01 -7.58
CA ILE A 126 -10.59 9.08 -6.26
C ILE A 126 -11.84 8.20 -6.21
N ARG A 127 -12.68 8.23 -7.25
CA ARG A 127 -13.89 7.38 -7.35
C ARG A 127 -13.55 5.89 -7.48
N ALA A 128 -12.48 5.56 -8.19
CA ALA A 128 -11.99 4.18 -8.28
C ALA A 128 -11.62 3.63 -6.89
N LEU A 129 -10.94 4.44 -6.08
CA LEU A 129 -10.47 4.09 -4.74
C LEU A 129 -11.59 4.04 -3.69
N TYR A 130 -12.36 5.12 -3.58
CA TYR A 130 -13.25 5.38 -2.43
C TYR A 130 -14.72 5.56 -2.84
N GLY A 131 -15.01 5.57 -4.14
CA GLY A 131 -16.35 5.76 -4.64
C GLY A 131 -17.25 4.56 -4.37
N ARG A 132 -18.56 4.74 -4.58
CA ARG A 132 -19.55 3.68 -4.44
C ARG A 132 -19.27 2.56 -5.45
N LEU A 133 -19.50 1.32 -5.05
CA LEU A 133 -19.53 0.17 -5.97
C LEU A 133 -20.82 0.24 -6.79
N PRO A 134 -20.75 0.18 -8.14
CA PRO A 134 -21.94 -0.05 -8.94
C PRO A 134 -22.50 -1.43 -8.60
N PHE A 135 -23.81 -1.48 -8.36
CA PHE A 135 -24.55 -2.70 -8.05
C PHE A 135 -24.64 -3.63 -9.26
#